data_AF-A0A7S4HZ29-F1
#
_entry.id   AF-A0A7S4HZ29-F1
#
_cell.length_a   1.000
_cell.length_b   1.000
_cell.length_c   1.000
_cell.angle_alpha   90.00
_cell.angle_beta   90.00
_cell.angle_gamma   90.00
#
_symmetry.space_group_name_H-M   'P 1'
#
loop_
_entity.id
_entity.type
_entity.pdbx_description
1 polymer ?
#
loop_
_entity_poly.entity_id
_entity_poly.type
_entity_poly.pdbx_seq_one_letter_code
_entity_poly.pdbx_strand_id
1 'polypeptide(L)'
;GFTTSLQEVVLDKSVRLVDSPGVVFDDSSDTKRGGDTSLGGHSLLRNCVDADAVDDPIPAVRGLLERCTVESLVMTYEIPAFPSGDVMTFLALVARRSGRKLKGGIPDKVGAARTVLRDWNAGKIKFYTSPPDAGMDDDEGGASAGGVDATIVSSFGEAFDVSKMKEMDRDAHLFHLG
;
A
#
# COMPACT_ATOMS: atom_id res chain seq x y z
N GLY A 1 -5.17 7.53 10.81
CA GLY A 1 -6.20 6.68 10.17
C GLY A 1 -7.55 7.36 10.29
N PHE A 2 -8.49 7.05 9.39
CA PHE A 2 -9.85 7.61 9.43
C PHE A 2 -10.71 6.93 10.51
N THR A 3 -10.77 5.60 10.50
CA THR A 3 -11.42 4.80 11.54
C THR A 3 -10.54 4.76 12.79
N THR A 4 -11.06 5.24 13.92
CA THR A 4 -10.33 5.36 15.21
C THR A 4 -10.95 4.56 16.35
N SER A 5 -12.17 4.05 16.16
CA SER A 5 -12.87 3.16 17.08
C SER A 5 -13.51 2.01 16.31
N LEU A 6 -13.75 0.88 16.98
CA LEU A 6 -14.54 -0.21 16.40
C LEU A 6 -15.98 0.26 16.19
N GLN A 7 -16.55 -0.05 15.03
CA GLN A 7 -17.93 0.27 14.65
C GLN A 7 -18.60 -0.97 14.08
N GLU A 8 -19.88 -1.16 14.40
CA GLU A 8 -20.69 -2.26 13.90
C GLU A 8 -21.91 -1.71 13.16
N VAL A 9 -22.15 -2.19 11.94
CA VAL A 9 -23.29 -1.81 11.10
C VAL A 9 -24.08 -3.07 10.78
N VAL A 10 -25.35 -3.09 11.18
CA VAL A 10 -26.27 -4.18 10.85
C VAL A 10 -26.73 -4.01 9.40
N LEU A 11 -26.42 -4.98 8.54
CA LEU A 11 -26.88 -4.98 7.15
C LEU A 11 -28.26 -5.64 7.03
N ASP A 12 -28.45 -6.76 7.75
CA ASP A 12 -29.74 -7.44 7.90
C ASP A 12 -29.82 -8.22 9.22
N LYS A 13 -30.82 -9.10 9.39
CA LYS A 13 -31.02 -9.88 10.62
C LYS A 13 -29.90 -10.89 10.89
N SER A 14 -29.16 -11.29 9.87
CA SER A 14 -28.12 -12.33 9.87
C SER A 14 -26.70 -11.81 9.64
N VAL A 15 -26.54 -10.62 9.07
CA VAL A 15 -25.24 -10.07 8.67
C VAL A 15 -24.96 -8.73 9.34
N ARG A 16 -23.78 -8.66 9.99
CA ARG A 16 -23.23 -7.47 10.63
C ARG A 16 -21.85 -7.20 10.05
N LEU A 17 -21.62 -5.96 9.63
CA LEU A 17 -20.32 -5.47 9.21
C LEU A 17 -19.61 -4.84 10.40
N VAL A 18 -18.37 -5.26 10.65
CA VAL A 18 -17.50 -4.64 11.65
C VAL A 18 -16.39 -3.88 10.93
N ASP A 19 -16.27 -2.58 11.19
CA ASP A 19 -15.14 -1.75 10.76
C ASP A 19 -14.26 -1.42 11.97
N SER A 20 -12.94 -1.59 11.84
CA SER A 20 -11.98 -1.40 12.93
C SER A 20 -10.79 -0.57 12.48
N PRO A 21 -10.08 0.12 13.39
CA PRO A 21 -8.85 0.82 13.06
C PRO A 21 -7.80 -0.11 12.43
N GLY A 22 -7.02 0.42 11.47
CA GLY A 22 -5.90 -0.31 10.89
C GLY A 22 -4.77 -0.54 11.90
N VAL A 23 -4.15 -1.72 11.87
CA VAL A 23 -3.01 -2.08 12.71
C VAL A 23 -1.77 -2.20 11.83
N VAL A 24 -0.66 -1.61 12.27
CA VAL A 24 0.64 -1.70 11.60
C VAL A 24 1.59 -2.39 12.55
N PHE A 25 2.16 -3.51 12.11
CA PHE A 25 3.19 -4.22 12.85
C PHE A 25 4.55 -3.64 12.51
N ASP A 26 5.34 -3.29 13.52
CA ASP A 26 6.73 -2.89 13.33
C ASP A 26 7.59 -4.17 13.31
N ASP A 27 7.96 -4.61 12.11
CA ASP A 27 8.83 -5.78 11.97
C ASP A 27 10.28 -5.34 12.16
N SER A 28 10.74 -5.43 13.41
CA SER A 28 12.12 -5.15 13.83
C SER A 28 13.21 -6.00 13.13
N SER A 29 12.84 -6.92 12.23
CA SER A 29 13.79 -7.69 11.42
C SER A 29 14.25 -6.98 10.14
N ASP A 30 13.50 -6.00 9.63
CA ASP A 30 13.79 -5.30 8.36
C ASP A 30 14.86 -4.19 8.51
N THR A 31 15.14 -3.75 9.75
CA THR A 31 16.23 -2.82 10.09
C THR A 31 17.63 -3.37 9.81
N LYS A 32 17.78 -4.67 9.51
CA LYS A 32 19.08 -5.28 9.17
C LYS A 32 19.50 -5.15 7.70
N ARG A 33 18.61 -4.72 6.80
CA ARG A 33 18.92 -4.52 5.36
C ARG A 33 19.17 -3.07 4.95
N GLY A 34 19.49 -2.19 5.89
CA GLY A 34 20.15 -0.91 5.59
C GLY A 34 19.67 0.25 6.45
N GLY A 35 20.58 0.73 7.31
CA GLY A 35 20.61 2.11 7.80
C GLY A 35 19.52 2.48 8.81
N ASP A 36 19.93 2.55 10.07
CA ASP A 36 19.28 3.28 11.16
C ASP A 36 18.59 4.57 10.68
N THR A 37 17.26 4.60 10.76
CA THR A 37 16.45 5.77 11.11
C THR A 37 15.01 5.30 11.35
N SER A 38 14.51 5.57 12.56
CA SER A 38 13.18 5.22 13.07
C SER A 38 12.06 5.35 12.02
N LEU A 39 11.24 4.31 11.89
CA LEU A 39 10.21 4.10 10.85
C LEU A 39 10.81 3.82 9.47
N GLY A 40 11.33 2.59 9.29
CA GLY A 40 11.91 2.12 8.04
C GLY A 40 11.04 2.46 6.82
N GLY A 41 11.68 2.88 5.73
CA GLY A 41 11.01 3.44 4.54
C GLY A 41 9.87 2.58 3.97
N HIS A 42 9.84 1.28 4.28
CA HIS A 42 8.72 0.38 3.97
C HIS A 42 7.39 0.81 4.63
N SER A 43 7.39 1.25 5.89
CA SER A 43 6.17 1.68 6.60
C SER A 43 5.65 3.01 6.06
N LEU A 44 6.54 3.92 5.68
CA LEU A 44 6.16 5.20 5.06
C LEU A 44 5.49 4.99 3.70
N LEU A 45 5.98 4.03 2.91
CA LEU A 45 5.41 3.70 1.60
C LEU A 45 4.15 2.82 1.68
N ARG A 46 3.77 2.36 2.87
CA ARG A 46 2.49 1.67 3.14
C ARG A 46 1.37 2.63 3.59
N ASN A 47 1.59 3.95 3.49
CA ASN A 47 0.64 4.99 3.89
C ASN A 47 0.28 4.93 5.39
N CYS A 48 1.18 4.40 6.22
CA CYS A 48 0.95 4.21 7.66
C CYS A 48 1.21 5.47 8.49
N VAL A 49 1.96 6.43 7.94
CA VAL A 49 2.43 7.63 8.65
C VAL A 49 2.11 8.86 7.81
N ASP A 50 1.76 9.95 8.49
CA ASP A 50 1.62 11.25 7.84
C ASP A 50 2.99 11.76 7.35
N ALA A 51 3.08 12.15 6.09
CA ALA A 51 4.30 12.66 5.47
C ALA A 51 4.85 13.92 6.20
N ASP A 52 4.00 14.67 6.88
CA ASP A 52 4.42 15.86 7.66
C ASP A 52 5.03 15.51 9.01
N ALA A 53 4.70 14.35 9.58
CA ALA A 53 5.28 13.85 10.81
C ALA A 53 6.65 13.17 10.59
N VAL A 54 7.10 13.05 9.33
CA VAL A 54 8.39 12.46 8.99
C VAL A 54 9.50 13.51 9.11
N ASP A 55 10.46 13.24 10.01
CA ASP A 55 11.62 14.10 10.25
C ASP A 55 12.50 14.23 9.00
N ASP A 56 12.97 13.08 8.46
CA ASP A 56 13.70 13.02 7.20
C ASP A 56 12.92 12.24 6.12
N PRO A 57 12.24 12.94 5.18
CA PRO A 57 11.44 12.31 4.13
C PRO A 57 12.28 11.80 2.95
N ILE A 58 13.57 12.16 2.84
CA ILE A 58 14.38 11.85 1.64
C ILE A 58 14.66 10.34 1.48
N PRO A 59 15.02 9.58 2.52
CA PRO A 59 15.22 8.13 2.42
C PRO A 59 13.98 7.38 1.93
N ALA A 60 12.78 7.82 2.34
CA ALA A 60 11.53 7.22 1.87
C ALA A 60 11.33 7.44 0.36
N VAL A 61 11.63 8.64 -0.15
CA VAL A 61 11.59 8.93 -1.58
C VAL A 61 12.64 8.11 -2.34
N ARG A 62 13.79 7.80 -1.75
CA ARG A 62 14.76 6.87 -2.35
C ARG A 62 14.15 5.49 -2.58
N GLY A 63 13.51 4.91 -1.57
CA GLY A 63 12.80 3.64 -1.72
C GLY A 63 11.64 3.72 -2.70
N LEU A 64 10.99 4.88 -2.84
CA LEU A 64 9.95 5.10 -3.84
C LEU A 64 10.51 5.03 -5.27
N LEU A 65 11.69 5.61 -5.52
CA LEU A 65 12.33 5.56 -6.84
C LEU A 65 12.70 4.14 -7.26
N GLU A 66 12.99 3.24 -6.31
CA GLU A 66 13.24 1.82 -6.59
C GLU A 66 11.98 1.09 -7.06
N ARG A 67 10.79 1.62 -6.75
CA ARG A 67 9.49 1.04 -7.11
C ARG A 67 8.92 1.60 -8.41
N CYS A 68 9.30 2.82 -8.78
CA CYS A 68 8.70 3.54 -9.90
C CYS A 68 9.67 3.66 -11.08
N THR A 69 9.15 3.58 -12.31
CA THR A 69 9.98 3.89 -13.49
C THR A 69 10.20 5.40 -13.62
N VAL A 70 11.36 5.78 -14.18
CA VAL A 70 11.70 7.19 -14.41
C VAL A 70 10.70 7.83 -15.36
N GLU A 71 10.24 7.13 -16.40
CA GLU A 71 9.25 7.68 -17.35
C GLU A 71 7.92 8.03 -16.66
N SER A 72 7.45 7.16 -15.75
CA SER A 72 6.22 7.37 -15.00
C SER A 72 6.31 8.64 -14.14
N LEU A 73 7.44 8.85 -13.46
CA LEU A 73 7.65 10.02 -12.62
C LEU A 73 7.81 11.31 -13.44
N VAL A 74 8.54 11.24 -14.55
CA VAL A 74 8.67 12.34 -15.52
C VAL A 74 7.31 12.80 -16.02
N MET A 75 6.44 11.85 -16.39
CA MET A 75 5.08 12.15 -16.86
C MET A 75 4.19 12.68 -15.73
N THR A 76 4.26 12.07 -14.53
CA THR A 76 3.42 12.45 -13.37
C THR A 76 3.73 13.86 -12.87
N TYR A 77 5.00 14.27 -12.91
CA TYR A 77 5.44 15.57 -12.41
C TYR A 77 5.72 16.59 -13.51
N GLU A 78 5.63 16.22 -14.79
CA GLU A 78 5.91 17.10 -15.93
C GLU A 78 7.30 17.77 -15.82
N ILE A 79 8.30 16.98 -15.45
CA ILE A 79 9.69 17.38 -15.25
C ILE A 79 10.61 16.81 -16.35
N PRO A 80 11.79 17.40 -16.59
CA PRO A 80 12.79 16.79 -17.45
C PRO A 80 13.23 15.40 -16.97
N ALA A 81 13.77 14.59 -17.88
CA ALA A 81 14.42 13.33 -17.53
C ALA A 81 15.59 13.55 -16.57
N PHE A 82 15.81 12.58 -15.69
CA PHE A 82 16.86 12.59 -14.68
C PHE A 82 17.51 11.20 -14.58
N PRO A 83 18.74 11.09 -14.05
CA PRO A 83 19.41 9.81 -13.89
C PRO A 83 18.62 8.89 -12.94
N SER A 84 18.47 7.61 -13.32
CA SER A 84 17.81 6.62 -12.47
C SER A 84 18.49 6.51 -11.11
N GLY A 85 17.69 6.50 -10.03
CA GLY A 85 18.18 6.48 -8.64
C GLY A 85 18.68 7.81 -8.08
N ASP A 86 18.82 8.87 -8.89
CA ASP A 86 19.24 10.19 -8.41
C ASP A 86 18.08 10.99 -7.78
N VAL A 87 17.82 10.68 -6.51
CA VAL A 87 16.81 11.34 -5.67
C VAL A 87 17.01 12.84 -5.59
N MET A 88 18.26 13.32 -5.48
CA MET A 88 18.51 14.74 -5.26
C MET A 88 18.20 15.57 -6.50
N THR A 89 18.53 15.05 -7.68
CA THR A 89 18.16 15.67 -8.96
C THR A 89 16.64 15.63 -9.16
N PHE A 90 16.00 14.47 -8.92
CA PHE A 90 14.54 14.34 -9.00
C PHE A 90 13.83 15.38 -8.10
N LEU A 91 14.19 15.45 -6.82
CA LEU A 91 13.59 16.38 -5.87
C LEU A 91 13.84 17.85 -6.25
N ALA A 92 15.01 18.18 -6.81
CA ALA A 92 15.28 19.53 -7.29
C ALA A 92 14.39 19.92 -8.48
N LEU A 93 14.13 18.98 -9.40
CA LEU A 93 13.23 19.20 -10.53
C LEU A 93 11.77 19.37 -10.08
N VAL A 94 11.30 18.50 -9.17
CA VAL A 94 9.95 18.61 -8.59
C VAL A 94 9.79 19.93 -7.81
N ALA A 95 10.79 20.31 -7.02
CA ALA A 95 10.79 21.58 -6.30
C ALA A 95 10.67 22.78 -7.24
N ARG A 96 11.42 22.77 -8.35
CA ARG A 96 11.34 23.82 -9.38
C ARG A 96 9.97 23.87 -10.05
N ARG A 97 9.42 22.71 -10.46
CA ARG A 97 8.09 22.62 -11.08
C ARG A 97 6.98 23.13 -10.17
N SER A 98 7.04 22.77 -8.89
CA SER A 98 6.05 23.16 -7.88
C SER A 98 6.27 24.57 -7.31
N GLY A 99 7.30 25.30 -7.76
CA GLY A 99 7.63 26.63 -7.25
C GLY A 99 8.19 26.64 -5.81
N ARG A 100 8.55 25.48 -5.26
CA ARG A 100 9.12 25.34 -3.91
C ARG A 100 10.59 25.71 -3.91
N LYS A 101 10.89 26.90 -3.42
CA LYS A 101 12.24 27.44 -3.28
C LYS A 101 12.43 28.05 -1.90
N LEU A 102 13.62 27.84 -1.34
CA LEU A 102 14.10 28.54 -0.16
C LEU A 102 14.53 29.96 -0.53
N LYS A 103 14.92 30.73 0.49
CA LYS A 103 15.55 32.04 0.29
C LYS A 103 16.77 31.90 -0.64
N GLY A 104 16.93 32.88 -1.53
CA GLY A 104 17.99 32.84 -2.55
C GLY A 104 17.68 31.97 -3.78
N GLY A 105 16.46 31.44 -3.92
CA GLY A 105 16.04 30.70 -5.10
C GLY A 105 16.53 29.24 -5.14
N ILE A 106 17.06 28.73 -4.03
CA ILE A 106 17.54 27.37 -3.90
C ILE A 106 16.33 26.42 -3.86
N PRO A 107 16.26 25.35 -4.69
CA PRO A 107 15.15 24.40 -4.64
C PRO A 107 15.02 23.72 -3.26
N ASP A 108 13.82 23.76 -2.70
CA ASP A 108 13.50 23.11 -1.42
C ASP A 108 13.24 21.62 -1.61
N LYS A 109 14.30 20.81 -1.49
CA LYS A 109 14.25 19.36 -1.70
C LYS A 109 13.48 18.64 -0.59
N VAL A 110 13.54 19.13 0.65
CA VAL A 110 12.85 18.51 1.78
C VAL A 110 11.34 18.74 1.67
N GLY A 111 10.92 19.98 1.36
CA GLY A 111 9.52 20.28 1.08
C GLY A 111 8.98 19.56 -0.16
N ALA A 112 9.81 19.39 -1.20
CA ALA A 112 9.47 18.55 -2.35
C ALA A 112 9.32 17.08 -1.96
N ALA A 113 10.21 16.53 -1.13
CA ALA A 113 10.12 15.15 -0.67
C ALA A 113 8.82 14.88 0.10
N ARG A 114 8.41 15.78 1.01
CA ARG A 114 7.09 15.67 1.68
C ARG A 114 5.93 15.73 0.69
N THR A 115 6.03 16.58 -0.35
CA THR A 115 5.00 16.63 -1.40
C THR A 115 4.92 15.29 -2.14
N VAL A 116 6.07 14.72 -2.52
CA VAL A 116 6.13 13.42 -3.19
C VAL A 116 5.53 12.31 -2.33
N LEU A 117 5.80 12.29 -1.02
CA LEU A 117 5.20 11.31 -0.11
C LEU A 117 3.69 11.50 0.05
N ARG A 118 3.19 12.75 0.07
CA ARG A 118 1.73 12.98 0.05
C ARG A 118 1.09 12.50 -1.26
N ASP A 119 1.74 12.77 -2.38
CA ASP A 119 1.30 12.34 -3.71
C ASP A 119 1.29 10.80 -3.83
N TRP A 120 2.26 10.13 -3.20
CA TRP A 120 2.28 8.68 -3.02
C TRP A 120 1.07 8.21 -2.19
N ASN A 121 0.86 8.79 -1.00
CA ASN A 121 -0.24 8.42 -0.12
C ASN A 121 -1.63 8.65 -0.75
N ALA A 122 -1.75 9.66 -1.61
CA ALA A 122 -2.97 9.98 -2.34
C ALA A 122 -3.19 9.12 -3.60
N GLY A 123 -2.24 8.24 -3.95
CA GLY A 123 -2.32 7.39 -5.14
C GLY A 123 -2.09 8.13 -6.47
N LYS A 124 -1.53 9.35 -6.43
CA LYS A 124 -1.19 10.10 -7.66
C LYS A 124 -0.05 9.43 -8.40
N ILE A 125 0.94 8.92 -7.67
CA ILE A 125 2.03 8.11 -8.23
C ILE A 125 1.51 6.68 -8.37
N LYS A 126 1.44 6.19 -9.61
CA LYS A 126 0.96 4.84 -9.89
C LYS A 126 2.08 3.82 -9.69
N PHE A 127 1.83 2.84 -8.85
CA PHE A 127 2.69 1.68 -8.64
C PHE A 127 1.84 0.44 -8.38
N TYR A 128 2.32 -0.71 -8.84
CA TYR A 128 1.80 -2.02 -8.48
C TYR A 128 2.97 -3.00 -8.39
N THR A 129 2.82 -4.03 -7.57
CA THR A 129 3.76 -5.16 -7.53
C THR A 129 3.12 -6.32 -8.27
N SER A 130 3.87 -6.95 -9.18
CA SER A 130 3.41 -8.19 -9.81
C SER A 130 3.24 -9.28 -8.75
N PRO A 131 2.22 -10.15 -8.88
CA PRO A 131 2.15 -11.33 -8.03
C PRO A 131 3.39 -12.21 -8.26
N PRO A 132 3.77 -13.07 -7.28
CA PRO A 132 4.80 -14.07 -7.48
C PRO A 132 4.51 -14.95 -8.70
N ASP A 133 5.54 -15.39 -9.42
CA ASP A 133 5.38 -16.30 -10.56
C ASP A 133 4.81 -17.64 -10.06
N ALA A 134 3.71 -18.10 -10.67
CA ALA A 134 2.99 -19.31 -10.26
C ALA A 134 3.65 -20.63 -10.74
N GLY A 135 4.97 -20.66 -10.86
CA GLY A 135 5.67 -21.82 -11.42
C GLY A 135 7.14 -21.88 -11.08
N MET A 136 7.46 -22.60 -10.00
CA MET A 136 8.47 -23.67 -10.00
C MET A 136 8.32 -24.47 -8.70
N ASP A 137 7.20 -25.18 -8.56
CA ASP A 137 7.17 -26.39 -7.72
C ASP A 137 7.91 -27.47 -8.51
N ASP A 138 9.21 -27.64 -8.25
CA ASP A 138 10.02 -28.84 -8.51
C ASP A 138 11.50 -28.52 -8.22
N ASP A 139 11.90 -28.43 -6.95
CA ASP A 139 13.20 -28.96 -6.48
C ASP A 139 13.28 -28.93 -4.93
N GLU A 140 13.67 -30.06 -4.34
CA GLU A 140 13.91 -30.20 -2.90
C GLU A 140 15.05 -29.28 -2.43
N GLY A 141 14.76 -28.44 -1.43
CA GLY A 141 15.78 -27.95 -0.50
C GLY A 141 16.36 -26.57 -0.79
N GLY A 142 15.59 -25.51 -0.51
CA GLY A 142 16.13 -24.17 -0.40
C GLY A 142 15.14 -23.20 0.25
N ALA A 143 15.42 -22.78 1.47
CA ALA A 143 14.61 -21.83 2.23
C ALA A 143 14.49 -20.47 1.50
N SER A 144 13.40 -20.28 0.75
CA SER A 144 12.95 -18.97 0.29
C SER A 144 11.75 -18.52 1.13
N ALA A 145 11.88 -17.34 1.72
CA ALA A 145 10.93 -16.79 2.68
C ALA A 145 9.55 -16.56 2.05
N GLY A 146 8.55 -17.29 2.55
CA GLY A 146 7.15 -16.81 2.61
C GLY A 146 6.30 -16.97 1.35
N GLY A 147 6.44 -18.07 0.61
CA GLY A 147 5.43 -18.49 -0.36
C GLY A 147 4.12 -18.78 0.36
N VAL A 148 3.15 -17.87 0.26
CA VAL A 148 1.76 -18.21 0.57
C VAL A 148 1.27 -19.12 -0.55
N ASP A 149 1.15 -20.41 -0.25
CA ASP A 149 0.51 -21.40 -1.12
C ASP A 149 -0.92 -20.92 -1.44
N ALA A 150 -1.07 -20.29 -2.60
CA ALA A 150 -2.34 -19.82 -3.11
C ALA A 150 -2.99 -20.97 -3.89
N THR A 151 -3.43 -22.00 -3.17
CA THR A 151 -4.21 -23.08 -3.76
C THR A 151 -5.56 -22.53 -4.24
N ILE A 152 -5.87 -22.69 -5.52
CA ILE A 152 -7.20 -22.38 -6.07
C ILE A 152 -8.21 -23.29 -5.37
N VAL A 153 -9.07 -22.68 -4.54
CA VAL A 153 -10.16 -23.38 -3.87
C VAL A 153 -11.17 -23.83 -4.94
N SER A 154 -11.13 -25.11 -5.30
CA SER A 154 -12.01 -25.72 -6.30
C SER A 154 -13.46 -25.82 -5.84
N SER A 155 -13.69 -25.76 -4.53
CA SER A 155 -15.02 -25.68 -3.92
C SER A 155 -14.93 -25.04 -2.54
N PHE A 156 -15.88 -24.17 -2.21
CA PHE A 156 -16.01 -23.64 -0.86
C PHE A 156 -16.56 -24.71 0.08
N GLY A 157 -16.19 -24.67 1.36
CA GLY A 157 -16.76 -25.57 2.37
C GLY A 157 -18.27 -25.42 2.49
N GLU A 158 -18.95 -26.42 3.08
CA GLU A 158 -20.42 -26.48 3.16
C GLU A 158 -21.10 -25.19 3.68
N ALA A 159 -20.42 -24.45 4.55
CA ALA A 159 -20.91 -23.18 5.12
C ALA A 159 -20.98 -22.01 4.12
N PHE A 160 -20.36 -22.14 2.94
CA PHE A 160 -20.27 -21.11 1.90
C PHE A 160 -20.91 -21.55 0.57
N ASP A 161 -21.68 -22.64 0.56
CA ASP A 161 -22.44 -23.07 -0.60
C ASP A 161 -23.66 -22.14 -0.83
N VAL A 162 -23.50 -21.19 -1.75
CA VAL A 162 -24.52 -20.19 -2.14
C VAL A 162 -25.80 -20.86 -2.64
N SER A 163 -25.73 -22.10 -3.12
CA SER A 163 -26.89 -22.88 -3.57
C SER A 163 -27.86 -23.15 -2.42
N LYS A 164 -27.34 -23.32 -1.20
CA LYS A 164 -28.13 -23.59 0.02
C LYS A 164 -28.84 -22.34 0.54
N MET A 165 -28.37 -21.14 0.21
CA MET A 165 -29.04 -19.89 0.57
C MET A 165 -30.41 -19.73 -0.10
N LYS A 166 -30.58 -20.28 -1.31
CA LYS A 166 -31.87 -20.26 -2.04
C LYS A 166 -32.92 -21.21 -1.48
N GLU A 167 -32.52 -22.18 -0.65
CA GLU A 167 -33.46 -23.16 -0.08
C GLU A 167 -34.13 -22.63 1.20
N MET A 168 -33.41 -21.83 2.00
CA MET A 168 -33.97 -21.22 3.22
C MET A 168 -35.05 -20.17 2.95
N ASP A 169 -35.02 -19.50 1.79
CA ASP A 169 -36.01 -18.48 1.41
C ASP A 169 -37.33 -19.09 0.89
N ARG A 170 -37.32 -20.38 0.51
CA ARG A 170 -38.55 -21.11 0.13
C ARG A 170 -39.30 -21.69 1.33
N ASP A 171 -38.59 -22.11 2.37
CA ASP A 171 -39.22 -22.67 3.58
C ASP A 171 -39.82 -21.60 4.49
N ALA A 172 -39.33 -20.36 4.45
CA ALA A 172 -39.95 -19.23 5.16
C ALA A 172 -41.34 -18.86 4.62
N HIS A 173 -41.66 -19.22 3.38
CA HIS A 173 -42.96 -18.95 2.75
C HIS A 173 -44.02 -20.02 3.02
N LEU A 174 -43.65 -21.19 3.56
CA LEU A 174 -44.60 -22.29 3.82
C LEU A 174 -45.22 -22.23 5.23
N PHE A 175 -44.68 -21.43 6.15
CA PHE A 175 -45.20 -21.27 7.52
C PHE A 175 -46.31 -20.21 7.69
N HIS A 176 -46.91 -19.71 6.59
CA HIS A 176 -48.01 -18.74 6.66
C HIS A 176 -49.34 -19.21 6.04
N LEU A 177 -49.49 -20.52 5.77
CA LEU A 177 -50.72 -21.11 5.22
C LEU A 177 -51.12 -22.44 5.90
N GLY A 178 -50.92 -22.56 7.22
CA GLY A 178 -51.46 -23.64 8.04
C GLY A 178 -52.18 -23.10 9.26
#